data_AF-A0A843AS11-F1
#
_entry.id   AF-A0A843AS11-F1
#
_cell.length_a   1.000
_cell.length_b   1.000
_cell.length_c   1.000
_cell.angle_alpha   90.00
_cell.angle_beta   90.00
_cell.angle_gamma   90.00
#
_symmetry.space_group_name_H-M   'P 1'
#
loop_
_entity.id
_entity.type
_entity.pdbx_description
1 polymer ?
#
loop_
_entity_poly.entity_id
_entity_poly.type
_entity_poly.pdbx_seq_one_letter_code
_entity_poly.pdbx_strand_id
1 'polypeptide(L)'
;MSDNEWACGDRRDWRSVKGMSWRVTVSAVSALGWFGFVIAWLFFLADGYSILQNLAVLMLSVVALAIINVTAWMTFAQSMGELKDISCEGEKHGMAKGALALIWLVAIGVWLFWYAGDYSLYQNLAVLLLSIVPVAGIGMLLGK
;
A
#
# COMPACT_ATOMS: atom_id res chain seq x y z
N MET A 1 -1.75 -25.94 30.77
CA MET A 1 -3.20 -25.70 30.65
C MET A 1 -3.32 -24.63 29.58
N SER A 2 -3.94 -24.97 28.45
CA SER A 2 -3.97 -24.12 27.24
C SER A 2 -4.97 -23.00 27.42
N ASP A 3 -4.52 -21.76 27.27
CA ASP A 3 -5.36 -20.56 27.37
C ASP A 3 -5.99 -20.25 26.00
N ASN A 4 -6.85 -21.16 25.52
CA ASN A 4 -7.78 -20.90 24.42
C ASN A 4 -8.90 -19.94 24.86
N GLU A 5 -8.49 -18.77 25.39
CA GLU A 5 -9.27 -17.63 25.88
C GLU A 5 -9.95 -16.84 24.75
N TRP A 6 -10.38 -17.53 23.69
CA TRP A 6 -11.35 -17.07 22.71
C TRP A 6 -12.76 -17.02 23.32
N ALA A 7 -12.84 -16.68 24.61
CA ALA A 7 -14.09 -16.45 25.31
C ALA A 7 -14.87 -15.43 24.49
N CYS A 8 -16.02 -15.89 23.99
CA CYS A 8 -16.96 -15.13 23.20
C CYS A 8 -17.30 -13.81 23.90
N GLY A 9 -16.54 -12.76 23.62
CA GLY A 9 -16.97 -11.39 23.84
C GLY A 9 -18.26 -11.15 23.07
N ASP A 10 -19.18 -10.36 23.64
CA ASP A 10 -20.44 -9.98 23.00
C ASP A 10 -20.19 -9.66 21.52
N ARG A 11 -20.94 -10.28 20.59
CA ARG A 11 -20.79 -10.12 19.13
C ARG A 11 -20.79 -8.65 18.67
N ARG A 12 -21.21 -7.73 19.55
CA ARG A 12 -21.28 -6.29 19.31
C ARG A 12 -20.05 -5.50 19.74
N ASP A 13 -19.12 -6.07 20.51
CA ASP A 13 -17.96 -5.33 21.01
C ASP A 13 -16.66 -5.68 20.30
N TRP A 14 -16.51 -5.16 19.07
CA TRP A 14 -15.29 -5.27 18.27
C TRP A 14 -14.06 -4.64 18.94
N ARG A 15 -14.24 -3.77 19.94
CA ARG A 15 -13.14 -3.16 20.71
C ARG A 15 -12.46 -4.16 21.65
N SER A 16 -13.10 -5.28 21.95
CA SER A 16 -12.55 -6.35 22.79
C SER A 16 -11.47 -7.18 22.10
N VAL A 17 -11.32 -7.08 20.77
CA VAL A 17 -10.27 -7.79 20.03
C VAL A 17 -8.91 -7.16 20.34
N LYS A 18 -8.08 -7.87 21.11
CA LYS A 18 -6.72 -7.46 21.48
C LYS A 18 -5.92 -7.08 20.23
N GLY A 19 -5.42 -5.84 20.19
CA GLY A 19 -4.67 -5.29 19.05
C GLY A 19 -5.50 -4.55 17.99
N MET A 20 -6.84 -4.56 18.06
CA MET A 20 -7.69 -3.81 17.11
C MET A 20 -7.64 -2.30 17.34
N SER A 21 -7.60 -1.85 18.59
CA SER A 21 -7.56 -0.40 18.93
C SER A 21 -6.32 0.29 18.35
N TRP A 22 -5.12 -0.27 18.53
CA TRP A 22 -3.88 0.30 17.99
C TRP A 22 -3.91 0.42 16.46
N ARG A 23 -4.45 -0.57 15.74
CA ARG A 23 -4.52 -0.52 14.26
C ARG A 23 -5.44 0.58 13.76
N VAL A 24 -6.60 0.73 14.40
CA VAL A 24 -7.52 1.84 14.12
C VAL A 24 -6.84 3.18 14.40
N THR A 25 -6.08 3.29 15.50
CA THR A 25 -5.28 4.49 15.79
C THR A 25 -4.22 4.75 14.73
N VAL A 26 -3.47 3.74 14.29
CA VAL A 26 -2.45 3.89 13.22
C VAL A 26 -3.11 4.35 11.91
N SER A 27 -4.24 3.76 11.52
CA SER A 27 -4.95 4.19 10.31
C SER A 27 -5.46 5.63 10.41
N ALA A 28 -6.03 6.02 11.55
CA ALA A 28 -6.49 7.39 11.77
C ALA A 28 -5.34 8.41 11.79
N VAL A 29 -4.27 8.13 12.54
CA VAL A 29 -3.09 9.00 12.64
C VAL A 29 -2.36 9.10 11.31
N SER A 30 -2.19 7.99 10.58
CA SER A 30 -1.55 8.00 9.26
C SER A 30 -2.37 8.79 8.23
N ALA A 31 -3.70 8.70 8.27
CA ALA A 31 -4.57 9.51 7.39
C ALA A 31 -4.45 11.01 7.70
N LEU A 32 -4.50 11.40 8.99
CA LEU A 32 -4.32 12.79 9.42
C LEU A 32 -2.92 13.31 9.07
N GLY A 33 -1.88 12.51 9.31
CA GLY A 33 -0.51 12.83 8.92
C GLY A 33 -0.34 12.99 7.41
N TRP A 34 -0.99 12.14 6.62
CA TRP A 34 -1.00 12.26 5.16
C TRP A 34 -1.69 13.54 4.69
N PHE A 35 -2.86 13.90 5.25
CA PHE A 35 -3.49 15.19 4.95
C PHE A 35 -2.58 16.37 5.29
N GLY A 36 -1.94 16.34 6.46
CA GLY A 36 -0.96 17.35 6.86
C GLY A 36 0.20 17.46 5.88
N PHE A 37 0.74 16.31 5.44
CA PHE A 37 1.78 16.26 4.41
C PHE A 37 1.31 16.85 3.08
N VAL A 38 0.14 16.46 2.57
CA VAL A 38 -0.39 16.96 1.30
C VAL A 38 -0.59 18.47 1.34
N ILE A 39 -1.17 18.99 2.43
CA ILE A 39 -1.36 20.44 2.62
C ILE A 39 0.00 21.14 2.64
N ALA A 40 0.95 20.65 3.45
CA ALA A 40 2.27 21.25 3.55
C ALA A 40 3.03 21.21 2.21
N TRP A 41 2.94 20.11 1.47
CA TRP A 41 3.55 19.97 0.16
C TRP A 41 2.97 20.98 -0.84
N LEU A 42 1.65 21.01 -0.97
CA LEU A 42 0.97 21.87 -1.94
C LEU A 42 1.16 23.36 -1.66
N PHE A 43 1.17 23.77 -0.38
CA PHE A 43 1.30 25.19 -0.04
C PHE A 43 2.75 25.69 -0.04
N PHE A 44 3.71 24.88 0.40
CA PHE A 44 5.06 25.38 0.68
C PHE A 44 6.13 24.87 -0.29
N LEU A 45 5.96 23.68 -0.87
CA LEU A 45 7.01 23.04 -1.67
C LEU A 45 6.66 22.98 -3.16
N ALA A 46 5.38 22.83 -3.51
CA ALA A 46 4.95 22.49 -4.86
C ALA A 46 5.34 23.51 -5.93
N ASP A 47 5.45 24.81 -5.58
CA ASP A 47 5.77 25.89 -6.52
C ASP A 47 7.15 25.73 -7.17
N GLY A 48 8.11 25.10 -6.47
CA GLY A 48 9.46 24.85 -6.98
C GLY A 48 9.58 23.64 -7.92
N TYR A 49 8.49 22.91 -8.16
CA TYR A 49 8.50 21.65 -8.90
C TYR A 49 7.58 21.71 -10.13
N SER A 50 7.95 20.95 -11.17
CA SER A 50 7.08 20.79 -12.34
C SER A 50 5.78 20.05 -11.97
N ILE A 51 4.76 20.16 -12.82
CA ILE A 51 3.49 19.46 -12.60
C ILE A 51 3.67 17.93 -12.48
N LEU A 52 4.59 17.36 -13.26
CA LEU A 52 4.89 15.93 -13.23
C LEU A 52 5.61 15.52 -11.94
N GLN A 53 6.53 16.36 -11.46
CA GLN A 53 7.19 16.15 -10.17
C GLN A 53 6.21 16.24 -9.01
N ASN A 54 5.31 17.22 -9.02
CA ASN A 54 4.26 17.33 -8.01
C ASN A 54 3.32 16.12 -8.03
N LEU A 55 2.93 15.66 -9.22
CA LEU A 55 2.14 14.44 -9.35
C LEU A 55 2.88 13.21 -8.82
N ALA A 56 4.18 13.10 -9.10
CA ALA A 56 5.03 12.03 -8.59
C ALA A 56 5.05 12.00 -7.06
N VAL A 57 5.23 13.15 -6.41
CA VAL A 57 5.26 13.22 -4.95
C VAL A 57 3.90 12.87 -4.34
N LEU A 58 2.80 13.37 -4.90
CA LEU A 58 1.46 12.99 -4.43
C LEU A 58 1.23 11.48 -4.58
N MET A 59 1.58 10.90 -5.72
CA MET A 59 1.49 9.47 -5.96
C MET A 59 2.33 8.66 -4.96
N LEU A 60 3.61 9.01 -4.77
CA LEU A 60 4.51 8.33 -3.83
C LEU A 60 4.03 8.46 -2.38
N SER A 61 3.41 9.59 -2.01
CA SER A 61 2.84 9.76 -0.67
C SER A 61 1.67 8.80 -0.40
N VAL A 62 0.84 8.52 -1.42
CA VAL A 62 -0.25 7.54 -1.31
C VAL A 62 0.31 6.13 -1.20
N VAL A 63 1.37 5.82 -1.96
CA VAL A 63 2.07 4.53 -1.85
C VAL A 63 2.66 4.35 -0.45
N ALA A 64 3.29 5.39 0.11
CA ALA A 64 3.81 5.36 1.47
C ALA A 64 2.69 5.13 2.51
N LEU A 65 1.55 5.83 2.37
CA LEU A 65 0.39 5.64 3.23
C LEU A 65 -0.16 4.20 3.14
N ALA A 66 -0.21 3.64 1.92
CA ALA A 66 -0.64 2.27 1.68
C ALA A 66 0.32 1.27 2.36
N ILE A 67 1.63 1.45 2.25
CA ILE A 67 2.62 0.58 2.91
C ILE A 67 2.43 0.60 4.44
N ILE A 68 2.26 1.78 5.03
CA ILE A 68 2.05 1.93 6.49
C ILE A 68 0.78 1.18 6.93
N ASN A 69 -0.32 1.35 6.19
CA ASN A 69 -1.58 0.69 6.55
C ASN A 69 -1.53 -0.82 6.29
N VAL A 70 -1.02 -1.27 5.13
CA VAL A 70 -0.90 -2.70 4.81
C VAL A 70 -0.05 -3.40 5.87
N THR A 71 1.08 -2.84 6.28
CA THR A 71 1.94 -3.45 7.32
C THR A 71 1.23 -3.54 8.68
N ALA A 72 0.49 -2.50 9.08
CA ALA A 72 -0.28 -2.50 10.33
C ALA A 72 -1.38 -3.59 10.37
N TRP A 73 -1.98 -3.90 9.21
CA TRP A 73 -3.07 -4.87 9.10
C TRP A 73 -2.63 -6.28 8.71
N MET A 74 -1.48 -6.43 8.05
CA MET A 74 -0.99 -7.72 7.55
C MET A 74 -0.70 -8.73 8.67
N THR A 75 -0.13 -8.27 9.79
CA THR A 75 0.09 -9.11 10.98
C THR A 75 -1.22 -9.66 11.55
N PHE A 76 -2.32 -8.91 11.42
CA PHE A 76 -3.64 -9.39 11.85
C PHE A 76 -4.19 -10.49 10.96
N ALA A 77 -4.12 -10.25 9.65
CA ALA A 77 -4.64 -11.18 8.65
C ALA A 77 -3.98 -12.55 8.80
N GLN A 78 -2.66 -12.56 9.07
CA GLN A 78 -1.92 -13.79 9.39
C GLN A 78 -2.43 -14.46 10.67
N SER A 79 -2.57 -13.71 11.76
CA SER A 79 -3.05 -14.26 13.05
C SER A 79 -4.49 -14.79 13.02
N MET A 80 -5.36 -14.24 12.14
CA MET A 80 -6.72 -14.76 11.93
C MET A 80 -6.76 -16.00 11.04
N GLY A 81 -5.79 -16.15 10.12
CA GLY A 81 -5.69 -17.31 9.24
C GLY A 81 -5.35 -18.60 9.99
N GLU A 82 -4.59 -18.51 11.08
CA GLU A 82 -4.23 -19.67 11.91
C GLU A 82 -5.40 -20.28 12.71
N LEU A 83 -6.52 -19.57 12.90
CA LEU A 83 -7.70 -20.10 13.60
C LEU A 83 -8.68 -20.86 12.72
N LYS A 84 -8.49 -20.85 11.41
CA LYS A 84 -9.41 -21.49 10.47
C LYS A 84 -8.70 -22.65 9.79
N ASP A 85 -8.79 -23.81 10.42
CA ASP A 85 -8.43 -25.13 9.88
C ASP A 85 -9.33 -25.58 8.70
N ILE A 86 -9.80 -24.62 7.89
CA ILE A 86 -10.55 -24.81 6.66
C ILE A 86 -9.72 -24.21 5.54
N SER A 87 -8.81 -25.03 5.01
CA SER A 87 -8.46 -25.11 3.58
C SER A 87 -8.84 -23.88 2.73
N CYS A 88 -8.10 -22.80 2.88
CA CYS A 88 -7.69 -21.98 1.75
C CYS A 88 -6.19 -21.82 1.92
N GLU A 89 -5.45 -22.50 1.06
CA GLU A 89 -4.03 -22.28 0.82
C GLU A 89 -3.78 -20.77 0.93
N GLY A 90 -3.09 -20.35 1.99
CA GLY A 90 -2.74 -18.95 2.20
C GLY A 90 -1.84 -18.55 1.04
N GLU A 91 -2.46 -18.01 0.00
CA GLU A 91 -1.86 -17.83 -1.32
C GLU A 91 -0.71 -16.81 -1.17
N LYS A 92 0.52 -17.30 -0.94
CA LYS A 92 1.75 -16.50 -0.95
C LYS A 92 1.81 -15.59 -2.19
N HIS A 93 1.13 -16.01 -3.25
CA HIS A 93 0.95 -15.32 -4.52
C HIS A 93 0.16 -14.00 -4.43
N GLY A 94 -0.85 -13.89 -3.57
CA GLY A 94 -1.62 -12.64 -3.39
C GLY A 94 -0.77 -11.52 -2.79
N MET A 95 0.06 -11.87 -1.81
CA MET A 95 1.00 -10.94 -1.17
C MET A 95 2.12 -10.52 -2.13
N ALA A 96 2.65 -11.46 -2.90
CA ALA A 96 3.68 -11.20 -3.90
C ALA A 96 3.19 -10.28 -5.03
N LYS A 97 1.97 -10.48 -5.53
CA LYS A 97 1.34 -9.60 -6.54
C LYS A 97 1.12 -8.18 -6.01
N GLY A 98 0.67 -8.05 -4.76
CA GLY A 98 0.52 -6.75 -4.10
C GLY A 98 1.85 -6.01 -3.93
N ALA A 99 2.89 -6.71 -3.48
CA ALA A 99 4.23 -6.14 -3.35
C ALA A 99 4.81 -5.72 -4.70
N LEU A 100 4.63 -6.54 -5.75
CA LEU A 100 5.06 -6.22 -7.10
C LEU A 100 4.37 -4.96 -7.64
N ALA A 101 3.07 -4.80 -7.39
CA ALA A 101 2.32 -3.60 -7.76
C ALA A 101 2.84 -2.35 -7.04
N LEU A 102 3.13 -2.44 -5.73
CA LEU A 102 3.71 -1.32 -4.98
C LEU A 102 5.11 -0.95 -5.49
N ILE A 103 5.97 -1.93 -5.76
CA ILE A 103 7.30 -1.70 -6.34
C ILE A 103 7.19 -0.99 -7.69
N TRP A 104 6.26 -1.43 -8.54
CA TRP A 104 6.01 -0.79 -9.83
C TRP A 104 5.53 0.66 -9.67
N LEU A 105 4.60 0.93 -8.74
CA LEU A 105 4.14 2.28 -8.46
C LEU A 105 5.29 3.18 -7.96
N VAL A 106 6.18 2.66 -7.11
CA VAL A 106 7.39 3.39 -6.69
C VAL A 106 8.28 3.68 -7.90
N ALA A 107 8.52 2.69 -8.78
CA ALA A 107 9.34 2.88 -9.97
C ALA A 107 8.77 3.97 -10.90
N ILE A 108 7.44 3.98 -11.11
CA ILE A 108 6.76 5.03 -11.89
C ILE A 108 6.85 6.39 -11.19
N GLY A 109 6.65 6.46 -9.88
CA GLY A 109 6.81 7.71 -9.13
C GLY A 109 8.22 8.28 -9.25
N VAL A 110 9.25 7.43 -9.13
CA VAL A 110 10.65 7.82 -9.31
C VAL A 110 10.90 8.31 -10.74
N TRP A 111 10.37 7.60 -11.75
CA TRP A 111 10.45 8.03 -13.14
C TRP A 111 9.82 9.41 -13.36
N LEU A 112 8.61 9.62 -12.84
CA LEU A 112 7.89 10.88 -12.97
C LEU A 112 8.63 12.06 -12.33
N PHE A 113 9.32 11.83 -11.21
CA PHE A 113 10.04 12.90 -10.53
C PHE A 113 11.35 13.28 -11.21
N TRP A 114 12.14 12.30 -11.64
CA TRP A 114 13.51 12.53 -12.13
C TRP A 114 13.62 12.69 -13.63
N TYR A 115 12.78 12.00 -14.41
CA TYR A 115 13.00 11.83 -15.84
C TYR A 115 11.85 12.37 -16.69
N ALA A 116 10.60 12.29 -16.23
CA ALA A 116 9.45 12.58 -17.09
C ALA A 116 9.38 14.02 -17.62
N GLY A 117 10.07 14.97 -16.99
CA GLY A 117 10.17 16.35 -17.47
C GLY A 117 10.89 16.50 -18.80
N ASP A 118 11.82 15.60 -19.13
CA ASP A 118 12.62 15.65 -20.36
C ASP A 118 11.92 14.98 -21.55
N TYR A 119 10.76 14.38 -21.31
CA TYR A 119 10.01 13.60 -22.30
C TYR A 119 8.65 14.23 -22.59
N SER A 120 8.22 14.11 -23.83
CA SER A 120 6.84 14.45 -24.22
C SER A 120 5.82 13.54 -23.52
N LEU A 121 4.57 13.98 -23.48
CA LEU A 121 3.46 13.18 -22.94
C LEU A 121 3.39 11.78 -23.59
N TYR A 122 3.53 11.69 -24.92
CA TYR A 122 3.50 10.42 -25.64
C TYR A 122 4.64 9.48 -25.25
N GLN A 123 5.84 10.02 -25.06
CA GLN A 123 7.00 9.23 -24.61
C GLN A 123 6.82 8.73 -23.18
N ASN A 124 6.31 9.57 -22.27
CA ASN A 124 5.99 9.16 -20.91
C ASN A 124 4.90 8.07 -20.87
N LEU A 125 3.88 8.18 -21.72
CA LEU A 125 2.87 7.13 -21.89
C LEU A 125 3.46 5.84 -22.45
N ALA A 126 4.36 5.92 -23.42
CA ALA A 126 5.05 4.74 -23.94
C ALA A 126 5.87 4.02 -22.86
N VAL A 127 6.59 4.77 -22.01
CA VAL A 127 7.34 4.20 -20.87
C VAL A 127 6.40 3.54 -19.88
N LEU A 128 5.27 4.18 -19.54
CA LEU A 128 4.26 3.61 -18.66
C LEU A 128 3.74 2.28 -19.21
N LEU A 129 3.32 2.25 -20.48
CA LEU A 129 2.80 1.04 -21.13
C LEU A 129 3.86 -0.06 -21.21
N LEU A 130 5.11 0.30 -21.56
CA LEU A 130 6.21 -0.66 -21.63
C LEU A 130 6.52 -1.27 -20.27
N SER A 131 6.46 -0.48 -19.19
CA SER A 131 6.75 -0.95 -17.83
C SER A 131 5.73 -1.95 -17.29
N ILE A 132 4.52 -1.99 -17.84
CA ILE A 132 3.50 -2.97 -17.47
C ILE A 132 3.88 -4.37 -17.96
N VAL A 133 4.60 -4.48 -19.07
CA VAL A 133 4.99 -5.77 -19.66
C VAL A 133 5.78 -6.67 -18.69
N PRO A 134 6.89 -6.23 -18.07
CA PRO A 134 7.61 -7.05 -17.10
C PRO A 134 6.77 -7.34 -15.85
N VAL A 135 5.94 -6.40 -15.39
CA VAL A 135 5.06 -6.60 -14.22
C VAL A 135 4.01 -7.66 -14.50
N ALA A 136 3.37 -7.60 -15.67
CA ALA A 136 2.41 -8.61 -16.12
C ALA A 136 3.08 -9.97 -16.31
N GLY A 137 4.28 -9.99 -16.90
CA GLY A 137 5.07 -11.21 -17.08
C GLY A 137 5.40 -11.89 -15.74
N ILE A 138 5.93 -11.13 -14.77
CA ILE A 138 6.21 -11.62 -13.42
C ILE A 138 4.90 -12.03 -12.72
N GLY A 139 3.84 -11.24 -12.85
CA GLY A 139 2.53 -11.52 -12.25
C GLY A 139 1.89 -12.83 -12.77
N MET A 140 2.07 -13.14 -14.06
CA MET A 140 1.65 -14.40 -14.67
C MET A 140 2.49 -15.59 -14.18
N LEU A 141 3.81 -15.41 -14.03
CA LEU A 141 4.69 -16.44 -13.45
C LEU A 141 4.34 -16.74 -11.99
N LEU A 142 3.97 -15.70 -11.23
CA LEU A 142 3.47 -15.84 -9.86
C LEU A 142 2.05 -16.42 -9.80
N GLY A 143 1.36 -16.65 -10.92
CA GLY A 143 0.01 -17.22 -10.96
C GLY A 143 -0.09 -18.61 -11.59
N LYS A 144 1.04 -19.21 -11.97
CA LYS A 144 1.15 -20.62 -12.37
C LYS A 144 1.66 -21.45 -11.20
#